data_AF-A0A946F9X2-F1
#
_entry.id   AF-A0A946F9X2-F1
#
_cell.length_a   1.000
_cell.length_b   1.000
_cell.length_c   1.000
_cell.angle_alpha   90.00
_cell.angle_beta   90.00
_cell.angle_gamma   90.00
#
_symmetry.space_group_name_H-M   'P 1'
#
loop_
_entity.id
_entity.type
_entity.pdbx_description
1 polymer ?
#
loop_
_entity_poly.entity_id
_entity_poly.type
_entity_poly.pdbx_seq_one_letter_code
_entity_poly.pdbx_strand_id
1 'polypeptide(L)'
;LPPLVLDQSSSVIAKSEVMVHAQKGEPIPEGWAFDADGNSTTDAAEALKGTMAPTGGRKGANLAMLIELMAAGLSGSHFGFQASSFGGNEGGAPRTGQCFLAFDTAAFAEGFTDHAAAMFAAIEEQPGTRLPGDRRLSAREQTAREGVAIAKALHEKLEGYAAR
;
A
#
# COMPACT_ATOMS: atom_id res chain seq x y z
N LEU A 1 15.55 -18.60 -6.04
CA LEU A 1 14.46 -18.16 -5.17
C LEU A 1 13.72 -17.03 -5.86
N PRO A 2 12.38 -16.96 -5.78
CA PRO A 2 11.67 -15.77 -6.23
C PRO A 2 12.14 -14.53 -5.44
N PRO A 3 12.02 -13.31 -5.99
CA PRO A 3 12.41 -12.11 -5.27
C PRO A 3 11.51 -11.90 -4.04
N LEU A 4 12.11 -11.50 -2.92
CA LEU A 4 11.36 -11.03 -1.76
C LEU A 4 10.79 -9.65 -2.07
N VAL A 5 9.46 -9.48 -1.99
CA VAL A 5 8.78 -8.21 -2.33
C VAL A 5 7.95 -7.72 -1.15
N LEU A 6 8.43 -6.65 -0.51
CA LEU A 6 7.71 -5.92 0.52
C LEU A 6 7.01 -4.73 -0.13
N ASP A 7 5.70 -4.65 0.05
CA ASP A 7 4.86 -3.55 -0.42
C ASP A 7 3.77 -3.34 0.63
N GLN A 8 3.84 -2.18 1.29
CA GLN A 8 3.02 -1.81 2.45
C GLN A 8 2.85 -0.29 2.53
N SER A 9 1.73 0.13 3.10
CA SER A 9 1.53 1.52 3.50
C SER A 9 2.31 1.85 4.78
N SER A 10 2.65 3.12 4.99
CA SER A 10 3.11 3.63 6.28
C SER A 10 1.98 3.76 7.31
N SER A 11 0.72 3.65 6.87
CA SER A 11 -0.47 3.59 7.72
C SER A 11 -0.91 2.16 8.00
N VAL A 12 -1.62 1.97 9.12
CA VAL A 12 -2.18 0.67 9.56
C VAL A 12 -3.06 0.06 8.47
N ILE A 13 -3.76 0.92 7.74
CA ILE A 13 -4.61 0.54 6.62
C ILE A 13 -4.51 1.54 5.47
N ALA A 14 -4.76 1.08 4.24
CA ALA A 14 -4.88 1.97 3.10
C ALA A 14 -6.20 2.76 3.15
N LYS A 15 -6.15 4.05 2.79
CA LYS A 15 -7.36 4.91 2.70
C LYS A 15 -8.43 4.32 1.78
N SER A 16 -8.03 3.58 0.73
CA SER A 16 -8.96 2.90 -0.17
C SER A 16 -9.83 1.86 0.52
N GLU A 17 -9.32 1.15 1.51
CA GLU A 17 -10.11 0.17 2.26
C GLU A 17 -11.18 0.87 3.11
N VAL A 18 -10.82 1.98 3.77
CA VAL A 18 -11.78 2.82 4.50
C VAL A 18 -12.86 3.38 3.58
N MET A 19 -12.51 3.76 2.34
CA MET A 19 -13.49 4.17 1.34
C MET A 19 -14.48 3.04 0.98
N VAL A 20 -14.03 1.79 0.89
CA VAL A 20 -14.90 0.64 0.66
C VAL A 20 -15.88 0.44 1.81
N HIS A 21 -15.40 0.53 3.06
CA HIS A 21 -16.27 0.45 4.25
C HIS A 21 -17.31 1.58 4.26
N ALA A 22 -16.89 2.82 3.99
CA ALA A 22 -17.80 3.97 3.94
C ALA A 22 -18.87 3.82 2.85
N GLN A 23 -18.51 3.31 1.66
CA GLN A 23 -19.47 3.05 0.57
C GLN A 23 -20.52 2.00 0.94
N LYS A 24 -20.16 1.04 1.81
CA LYS A 24 -21.09 0.02 2.31
C LYS A 24 -21.85 0.46 3.56
N GLY A 25 -21.52 1.61 4.16
CA GLY A 25 -22.03 2.02 5.46
C GLY A 25 -21.59 1.10 6.60
N GLU A 26 -20.44 0.44 6.45
CA GLU A 26 -19.88 -0.47 7.44
C GLU A 26 -18.86 0.25 8.34
N PRO A 27 -18.80 -0.05 9.65
CA PRO A 27 -17.77 0.49 10.53
C PRO A 27 -16.38 -0.05 10.16
N ILE A 28 -15.33 0.70 10.52
CA ILE A 28 -13.94 0.24 10.46
C ILE A 28 -13.47 -0.28 11.82
N PRO A 29 -12.49 -1.21 11.87
CA PRO A 29 -11.87 -1.61 13.12
C PRO A 29 -11.24 -0.44 13.90
N GLU A 30 -11.29 -0.52 15.22
CA GLU A 30 -10.64 0.44 16.13
C GLU A 30 -9.14 0.59 15.80
N GLY A 31 -8.65 1.83 15.85
CA GLY A 31 -7.23 2.14 15.63
C GLY A 31 -6.80 2.22 14.16
N TRP A 32 -7.72 2.12 13.20
CA TRP A 32 -7.42 2.33 11.78
C TRP A 32 -7.24 3.81 11.42
N ALA A 33 -7.99 4.70 12.06
CA ALA A 33 -8.05 6.10 11.69
C ALA A 33 -8.45 7.00 12.86
N PHE A 34 -8.21 8.29 12.67
CA PHE A 34 -8.68 9.37 13.50
C PHE A 34 -9.65 10.24 12.69
N ASP A 35 -10.62 10.86 13.36
CA ASP A 35 -11.51 11.86 12.79
C ASP A 35 -10.82 13.22 12.58
N ALA A 36 -11.58 14.23 12.16
CA ALA A 36 -11.06 15.58 11.90
C ALA A 36 -10.54 16.30 13.17
N ASP A 37 -11.03 15.91 14.34
CA ASP A 37 -10.61 16.46 15.64
C ASP A 37 -9.42 15.67 16.24
N GLY A 38 -9.00 14.60 15.57
CA GLY A 38 -7.90 13.73 15.99
C GLY A 38 -8.31 12.64 17.00
N ASN A 39 -9.60 12.41 17.21
CA ASN A 39 -10.07 11.33 18.07
C ASN A 39 -10.11 10.00 17.30
N SER A 40 -9.85 8.88 17.97
CA SER A 40 -10.01 7.54 17.37
C SER A 40 -11.47 7.35 16.95
N THR A 41 -11.69 6.77 15.77
CA THR A 41 -13.05 6.54 15.26
C THR A 41 -13.18 5.19 14.57
N THR A 42 -14.36 4.59 14.71
CA THR A 42 -14.80 3.40 13.96
C THR A 42 -15.81 3.77 12.87
N ASP A 43 -16.21 5.03 12.77
CA ASP A 43 -17.06 5.52 11.67
C ASP A 43 -16.20 5.78 10.43
N ALA A 44 -16.44 5.01 9.36
CA ALA A 44 -15.70 5.11 8.13
C ALA A 44 -15.85 6.47 7.43
N ALA A 45 -17.02 7.12 7.53
CA ALA A 45 -17.27 8.42 6.92
C ALA A 45 -16.54 9.54 7.68
N GLU A 46 -16.51 9.48 9.01
CA GLU A 46 -15.73 10.42 9.81
C GLU A 46 -14.22 10.19 9.64
N ALA A 47 -13.77 8.94 9.56
CA ALA A 47 -12.37 8.60 9.28
C ALA A 47 -11.85 9.20 7.96
N LEU A 48 -12.70 9.28 6.92
CA LEU A 48 -12.32 9.87 5.62
C LEU A 48 -12.14 11.38 5.66
N LYS A 49 -12.71 12.06 6.66
CA LYS A 49 -12.51 13.49 6.92
C LYS A 49 -11.26 13.77 7.75
N GLY A 50 -10.76 12.77 8.47
CA GLY A 50 -9.56 12.84 9.28
C GLY A 50 -8.34 12.19 8.62
N THR A 51 -7.58 11.42 9.41
CA THR A 51 -6.30 10.82 8.98
C THR A 51 -6.19 9.35 9.35
N MET A 52 -5.51 8.57 8.51
CA MET A 52 -5.22 7.16 8.81
C MET A 52 -4.16 7.07 9.92
N ALA A 53 -4.31 6.09 10.80
CA ALA A 53 -3.34 5.86 11.87
C ALA A 53 -2.01 5.32 11.30
N PRO A 54 -0.86 5.78 11.79
CA PRO A 54 0.45 5.29 11.36
C PRO A 54 0.73 3.88 11.90
N THR A 55 1.31 3.01 11.07
CA THR A 55 1.70 1.64 11.47
C THR A 55 2.73 1.68 12.60
N GLY A 56 2.43 1.04 13.73
CA GLY A 56 3.32 1.06 14.89
C GLY A 56 3.46 2.45 15.55
N GLY A 57 2.46 3.31 15.40
CA GLY A 57 2.39 4.62 16.06
C GLY A 57 3.49 5.56 15.59
N ARG A 58 4.27 6.13 16.53
CA ARG A 58 5.31 7.12 16.21
C ARG A 58 6.33 6.63 15.18
N LYS A 59 6.62 5.32 15.15
CA LYS A 59 7.61 4.75 14.22
C LYS A 59 7.10 4.80 12.79
N GLY A 60 5.82 4.48 12.56
CA GLY A 60 5.18 4.63 11.25
C GLY A 60 5.06 6.09 10.83
N ALA A 61 4.80 7.00 11.76
CA ALA A 61 4.76 8.43 11.47
C ALA A 61 6.13 8.96 10.99
N ASN A 62 7.22 8.53 11.65
CA ASN A 62 8.57 8.86 11.21
C ASN A 62 8.89 8.25 9.84
N LEU A 63 8.45 7.02 9.57
CA LEU A 63 8.61 6.39 8.27
C LEU A 63 7.84 7.15 7.17
N ALA A 64 6.60 7.56 7.45
CA ALA A 64 5.80 8.37 6.53
C ALA A 64 6.49 9.71 6.21
N MET A 65 7.08 10.35 7.21
CA MET A 65 7.84 11.59 7.02
C MET A 65 9.08 11.38 6.14
N LEU A 66 9.83 10.29 6.34
CA LEU A 66 10.96 9.95 5.47
C LEU A 66 10.51 9.73 4.02
N ILE A 67 9.40 9.01 3.83
CA ILE A 67 8.82 8.76 2.51
C ILE A 67 8.43 10.08 1.83
N GLU A 68 7.75 11.00 2.53
CA GLU A 68 7.39 12.32 1.99
C GLU A 68 8.62 13.13 1.55
N LEU A 69 9.66 13.18 2.38
CA LEU A 69 10.89 13.90 2.06
C LEU A 69 11.60 13.28 0.85
N MET A 70 11.66 11.95 0.77
CA MET A 70 12.32 11.25 -0.34
C MET A 70 11.51 11.34 -1.64
N ALA A 71 10.20 11.11 -1.56
CA ALA A 71 9.34 11.03 -2.74
C ALA A 71 8.98 12.40 -3.28
N ALA A 72 8.54 13.33 -2.43
CA ALA A 72 8.11 14.67 -2.85
C ALA A 72 9.19 15.73 -2.66
N GLY A 73 9.89 15.72 -1.52
CA GLY A 73 10.92 16.71 -1.21
C GLY A 73 12.08 16.69 -2.21
N LEU A 74 12.66 15.51 -2.48
CA LEU A 74 13.78 15.39 -3.44
C LEU A 74 13.35 15.63 -4.90
N SER A 75 12.11 15.30 -5.27
CA SER A 75 11.64 15.49 -6.64
C SER A 75 11.12 16.90 -6.91
N GLY A 76 10.93 17.73 -5.87
CA GLY A 76 10.23 19.02 -5.98
C GLY A 76 8.73 18.88 -6.28
N SER A 77 8.15 17.72 -6.01
CA SER A 77 6.72 17.45 -6.15
C SER A 77 5.92 17.99 -4.96
N HIS A 78 4.60 17.91 -5.03
CA HIS A 78 3.72 18.24 -3.92
C HIS A 78 3.85 17.21 -2.79
N PHE A 79 4.00 17.70 -1.56
CA PHE A 79 3.77 16.91 -0.35
C PHE A 79 2.29 16.52 -0.26
N GLY A 80 1.97 15.49 0.55
CA GLY A 80 0.61 15.01 0.71
C GLY A 80 -0.43 16.08 1.09
N PHE A 81 -0.05 17.11 1.86
CA PHE A 81 -0.95 18.21 2.22
C PHE A 81 -1.20 19.22 1.08
N GLN A 82 -0.39 19.20 0.02
CA GLN A 82 -0.51 20.06 -1.16
C GLN A 82 -1.15 19.32 -2.35
N ALA A 83 -1.10 17.99 -2.33
CA ALA A 83 -1.60 17.15 -3.41
C ALA A 83 -3.14 17.21 -3.49
N SER A 84 -3.66 17.28 -4.71
CA SER A 84 -5.10 17.11 -4.96
C SER A 84 -5.53 15.64 -4.75
N SER A 85 -6.84 15.41 -4.70
CA SER A 85 -7.40 14.07 -4.52
C SER A 85 -7.11 13.14 -5.70
N PHE A 86 -6.77 11.88 -5.42
CA PHE A 86 -6.68 10.81 -6.42
C PHE A 86 -8.06 10.26 -6.85
N GLY A 87 -9.12 10.59 -6.12
CA GLY A 87 -10.46 10.02 -6.31
C GLY A 87 -11.35 10.77 -7.32
N GLY A 88 -10.84 11.83 -7.95
CA GLY A 88 -11.63 12.66 -8.87
C GLY A 88 -10.76 13.63 -9.67
N ASN A 89 -11.42 14.56 -10.37
CA ASN A 89 -10.74 15.53 -11.24
C ASN A 89 -10.55 16.91 -10.59
N GLU A 90 -11.07 17.10 -9.38
CA GLU A 90 -10.97 18.36 -8.65
C GLU A 90 -9.52 18.64 -8.25
N GLY A 91 -9.03 19.85 -8.52
CA GLY A 91 -7.65 20.25 -8.24
C GLY A 91 -6.61 19.75 -9.25
N GLY A 92 -7.00 19.05 -10.31
CA GLY A 92 -6.10 18.54 -11.34
C GLY A 92 -5.25 17.36 -10.87
N ALA A 93 -4.17 17.06 -11.60
CA ALA A 93 -3.28 15.95 -11.25
C ALA A 93 -2.61 16.21 -9.88
N PRO A 94 -2.53 15.22 -8.97
CA PRO A 94 -1.98 15.40 -7.62
C PRO A 94 -0.54 15.93 -7.56
N ARG A 95 0.25 15.72 -8.63
CA ARG A 95 1.66 16.12 -8.72
C ARG A 95 2.50 15.63 -7.55
N THR A 96 2.21 14.43 -7.04
CA THR A 96 3.07 13.75 -6.06
C THR A 96 4.39 13.32 -6.71
N GLY A 97 5.32 12.81 -5.89
CA GLY A 97 6.60 12.32 -6.36
C GLY A 97 6.82 10.84 -6.02
N GLN A 98 7.90 10.28 -6.57
CA GLN A 98 8.34 8.91 -6.34
C GLN A 98 9.87 8.90 -6.20
N CYS A 99 10.38 8.06 -5.31
CA CYS A 99 11.81 7.86 -5.12
C CYS A 99 12.15 6.40 -5.37
N PHE A 100 13.18 6.15 -6.18
CA PHE A 100 13.68 4.81 -6.48
C PHE A 100 15.13 4.71 -6.03
N LEU A 101 15.45 3.66 -5.28
CA LEU A 101 16.80 3.32 -4.87
C LEU A 101 17.14 1.94 -5.42
N ALA A 102 18.30 1.82 -6.06
CA ALA A 102 18.82 0.57 -6.57
C ALA A 102 20.25 0.38 -6.07
N PHE A 103 20.54 -0.82 -5.57
CA PHE A 103 21.85 -1.20 -5.05
C PHE A 103 22.36 -2.39 -5.82
N ASP A 104 23.58 -2.29 -6.35
CA ASP A 104 24.30 -3.46 -6.85
C ASP A 104 24.86 -4.23 -5.66
N THR A 105 24.27 -5.40 -5.37
CA THR A 105 24.64 -6.21 -4.21
C THR A 105 26.07 -6.73 -4.31
N ALA A 106 26.58 -6.96 -5.53
CA ALA A 106 27.94 -7.43 -5.76
C ALA A 106 29.00 -6.37 -5.39
N ALA A 107 28.63 -5.09 -5.36
CA ALA A 107 29.51 -4.02 -4.92
C ALA A 107 29.71 -3.98 -3.39
N PHE A 108 28.88 -4.68 -2.60
CA PHE A 108 28.95 -4.69 -1.14
C PHE A 108 29.52 -5.99 -0.58
N ALA A 109 29.02 -7.14 -1.05
CA ALA A 109 29.44 -8.45 -0.56
C ALA A 109 29.22 -9.55 -1.61
N GLU A 110 30.17 -10.47 -1.71
CA GLU A 110 30.01 -11.69 -2.49
C GLU A 110 28.94 -12.61 -1.87
N GLY A 111 28.22 -13.36 -2.70
CA GLY A 111 27.27 -14.38 -2.22
C GLY A 111 25.99 -13.84 -1.55
N PHE A 112 25.60 -12.58 -1.80
CA PHE A 112 24.39 -11.97 -1.22
C PHE A 112 23.14 -12.85 -1.35
N THR A 113 22.92 -13.44 -2.53
CA THR A 113 21.73 -14.27 -2.79
C THR A 113 21.67 -15.50 -1.88
N ASP A 114 22.79 -16.18 -1.68
CA ASP A 114 22.85 -17.37 -0.82
C ASP A 114 22.71 -16.98 0.66
N HIS A 115 23.27 -15.83 1.04
CA HIS A 115 23.11 -15.32 2.40
C HIS A 115 21.65 -14.93 2.70
N ALA A 116 20.96 -14.27 1.76
CA ALA A 116 19.55 -13.97 1.86
C ALA A 116 18.70 -15.25 1.90
N ALA A 117 19.04 -16.26 1.09
CA ALA A 117 18.39 -17.57 1.08
C ALA A 117 18.42 -18.24 2.46
N ALA A 118 19.56 -18.20 3.15
CA ALA A 118 19.70 -18.76 4.49
C ALA A 118 18.78 -18.06 5.51
N MET A 119 18.67 -16.72 5.43
CA MET A 119 17.73 -15.96 6.28
C MET A 119 16.27 -16.33 5.99
N PHE A 120 15.92 -16.50 4.71
CA PHE A 120 14.56 -16.89 4.32
C PHE A 120 14.21 -18.28 4.83
N ALA A 121 15.11 -19.25 4.67
CA ALA A 121 14.94 -20.60 5.20
C ALA A 121 14.74 -20.59 6.73
N ALA A 122 15.53 -19.80 7.47
CA ALA A 122 15.38 -19.68 8.92
C ALA A 122 14.03 -19.09 9.37
N ILE A 123 13.40 -18.25 8.53
CA ILE A 123 12.03 -17.77 8.77
C ILE A 123 11.03 -18.89 8.49
N GLU A 124 11.14 -19.55 7.34
CA GLU A 124 10.19 -20.58 6.87
C GLU A 124 10.22 -21.87 7.71
N GLU A 125 11.35 -22.17 8.38
CA GLU A 125 11.45 -23.27 9.34
C GLU A 125 10.55 -23.08 10.58
N GLN A 126 10.12 -21.85 10.86
CA GLN A 126 9.26 -21.56 12.00
C GLN A 126 7.79 -21.86 11.66
N PRO A 127 7.06 -22.59 12.52
CA PRO A 127 5.66 -22.91 12.24
C PRO A 127 4.78 -21.66 12.04
N GLY A 128 4.05 -21.62 10.92
CA GLY A 128 3.03 -20.61 10.63
C GLY A 128 3.56 -19.30 10.04
N THR A 129 4.86 -19.19 9.75
CA THR A 129 5.44 -18.04 9.06
C THR A 129 5.21 -18.09 7.55
N ARG A 130 5.35 -16.93 6.91
CA ARG A 130 5.33 -16.74 5.46
C ARG A 130 6.26 -15.59 5.11
N LEU A 131 6.82 -15.59 3.91
CA LEU A 131 7.62 -14.49 3.42
C LEU A 131 6.75 -13.41 2.76
N PRO A 132 7.12 -12.12 2.91
CA PRO A 132 6.52 -11.04 2.13
C PRO A 132 6.56 -11.30 0.62
N GLY A 133 5.37 -11.38 0.02
CA GLY A 133 5.20 -11.60 -1.42
C GLY A 133 4.59 -12.96 -1.78
N ASP A 134 4.66 -13.96 -0.90
CA ASP A 134 4.18 -15.34 -1.19
C ASP A 134 2.75 -15.36 -1.73
N ARG A 135 1.83 -14.64 -1.06
CA ARG A 135 0.44 -14.54 -1.48
C ARG A 135 0.30 -13.97 -2.89
N ARG A 136 1.10 -12.95 -3.25
CA ARG A 136 1.05 -12.32 -4.59
C ARG A 136 1.64 -13.25 -5.65
N LEU A 137 2.68 -14.01 -5.32
CA LEU A 137 3.29 -14.98 -6.22
C LEU A 137 2.30 -16.12 -6.54
N SER A 138 1.68 -16.71 -5.51
CA SER A 138 0.66 -17.76 -5.70
C SER A 138 -0.55 -17.24 -6.48
N ALA A 139 -1.03 -16.03 -6.16
CA ALA A 139 -2.13 -15.41 -6.89
C ALA A 139 -1.79 -15.17 -8.37
N ARG A 140 -0.55 -14.75 -8.69
CA ARG A 140 -0.10 -14.55 -10.07
C ARG A 140 -0.12 -15.86 -10.86
N GLU A 141 0.33 -16.96 -10.27
CA GLU A 141 0.30 -18.28 -10.92
C GLU A 141 -1.13 -18.75 -11.17
N GLN A 142 -2.02 -18.57 -10.19
CA GLN A 142 -3.43 -18.92 -10.33
C GLN A 142 -4.11 -18.07 -11.41
N THR A 143 -3.93 -16.75 -11.37
CA THR A 143 -4.50 -15.82 -12.36
C THR A 143 -4.01 -16.11 -13.79
N ALA A 144 -2.75 -16.53 -13.97
CA ALA A 144 -2.24 -16.90 -15.28
C ALA A 144 -2.94 -18.14 -15.88
N ARG A 145 -3.48 -19.02 -15.03
CA ARG A 145 -4.16 -20.26 -15.45
C ARG A 145 -5.68 -20.09 -15.56
N GLU A 146 -6.27 -19.38 -14.61
CA GLU A 146 -7.72 -19.31 -14.42
C GLU A 146 -8.32 -17.97 -14.88
N GLY A 147 -7.47 -16.97 -15.15
CA GLY A 147 -7.89 -15.59 -15.42
C GLY A 147 -8.11 -14.78 -14.14
N VAL A 148 -8.60 -13.54 -14.31
CA VAL A 148 -8.92 -12.63 -13.20
C VAL A 148 -10.42 -12.69 -12.93
N ALA A 149 -10.81 -13.07 -11.72
CA ALA A 149 -12.20 -12.99 -11.29
C ALA A 149 -12.57 -11.53 -10.95
N ILE A 150 -13.58 -10.98 -11.63
CA ILE A 150 -14.13 -9.66 -11.33
C ILE A 150 -15.65 -9.72 -11.18
N ALA A 151 -16.20 -8.81 -10.37
CA ALA A 151 -17.66 -8.70 -10.21
C ALA A 151 -18.33 -8.36 -11.54
N LYS A 152 -19.48 -8.98 -11.83
CA LYS A 152 -20.22 -8.78 -13.09
C LYS A 152 -20.48 -7.29 -13.38
N ALA A 153 -20.89 -6.52 -12.37
CA ALA A 153 -21.14 -5.08 -12.51
C ALA A 153 -19.87 -4.30 -12.92
N LEU A 154 -18.69 -4.72 -12.46
CA LEU A 154 -17.42 -4.10 -12.89
C LEU A 154 -17.11 -4.48 -14.35
N HIS A 155 -17.33 -5.73 -14.74
CA HIS A 155 -17.14 -6.18 -16.12
C HIS A 155 -17.99 -5.38 -17.11
N GLU A 156 -19.30 -5.28 -16.85
CA GLU A 156 -20.24 -4.53 -17.70
C GLU A 156 -19.85 -3.05 -17.81
N LYS A 157 -19.37 -2.45 -16.71
CA LYS A 157 -18.86 -1.08 -16.71
C LYS A 157 -17.62 -0.91 -17.60
N LEU A 158 -16.69 -1.86 -17.56
CA LEU A 158 -15.46 -1.84 -18.38
C LEU A 158 -15.80 -2.03 -19.87
N GLU A 159 -16.71 -2.94 -20.20
CA GLU A 159 -17.19 -3.12 -21.58
C GLU A 159 -17.84 -1.84 -22.12
N GLY A 160 -18.63 -1.15 -21.30
CA GLY A 160 -19.22 0.13 -21.66
C GLY A 160 -18.20 1.25 -21.94
N TYR A 161 -17.00 1.18 -21.38
CA TYR A 161 -15.89 2.08 -21.73
C TYR A 161 -15.18 1.65 -23.00
N ALA A 162 -14.97 0.36 -23.21
CA ALA A 162 -14.27 -0.17 -24.39
C ALA A 162 -15.07 0.00 -25.69
N ALA A 163 -16.40 0.08 -25.60
CA ALA A 163 -17.27 0.30 -26.75
C ALA A 163 -17.35 1.77 -27.23
N ARG A 164 -16.65 2.70 -26.57
CA ARG A 164 -16.59 4.13 -26.93
C ARG A 164 -15.31 4.45 -27.68
#